data_AF-A0A1E1LM73-F1
#
_entry.id   AF-A0A1E1LM73-F1
#
_cell.length_a   1.000
_cell.length_b   1.000
_cell.length_c   1.000
_cell.angle_alpha   90.00
_cell.angle_beta   90.00
_cell.angle_gamma   90.00
#
_symmetry.space_group_name_H-M   'P 1'
#
loop_
_entity.id
_entity.type
_entity.pdbx_description
1 polymer ?
#
loop_
_entity_poly.entity_id
_entity_poly.type
_entity_poly.pdbx_seq_one_letter_code
_entity_poly.pdbx_strand_id
1 'polypeptide(L)'
;MAATVTTGSRAAWQEVAADGRRHWDTTIAAIEPPSPEINAILPNPNTIPLAKKYLTVEEIATTESCAEDLVVQLSDGKLSSTTAMKGFLCPAALARKATTCITEFHPSRTPERAGFLDVYLTKHK
;
A
#
# COMPACT_ATOMS: atom_id res chain seq x y z
N MET A 1 0.96 -4.07 17.74
CA MET A 1 1.49 -3.27 18.87
C MET A 1 2.05 -1.99 18.30
N ALA A 2 1.64 -0.82 18.79
CA ALA A 2 2.17 0.46 18.30
C ALA A 2 3.66 0.54 18.66
N ALA A 3 4.51 0.87 17.67
CA ALA A 3 5.92 1.13 17.92
C ALA A 3 6.02 2.34 18.86
N THR A 4 6.73 2.17 19.97
CA THR A 4 7.00 3.27 20.92
C THR A 4 7.90 4.28 20.21
N VAL A 5 7.33 5.37 19.73
CA VAL A 5 8.12 6.43 19.09
C VAL A 5 8.85 7.18 20.20
N THR A 6 10.17 7.23 20.11
CA THR A 6 11.00 7.99 21.05
C THR A 6 10.80 9.50 20.81
N THR A 7 9.75 10.09 21.39
CA THR A 7 9.39 11.52 21.21
C THR A 7 9.89 12.43 22.33
N GLY A 8 10.74 11.92 23.23
CA GLY A 8 11.32 12.73 24.29
C GLY A 8 12.17 13.87 23.72
N SER A 9 12.11 15.06 24.33
CA SER A 9 12.82 16.29 23.89
C SER A 9 14.36 16.18 23.83
N ARG A 10 14.93 15.00 24.15
CA ARG A 10 16.37 14.68 24.13
C ARG A 10 16.73 13.48 23.27
N ALA A 11 15.77 12.86 22.57
CA ALA A 11 16.07 11.75 21.68
C ALA A 11 17.00 12.20 20.54
N ALA A 12 17.98 11.38 20.19
CA ALA A 12 18.80 11.66 19.02
C ALA A 12 17.93 11.50 17.76
N TRP A 13 18.03 12.41 16.80
CA TRP A 13 17.17 12.35 15.59
C TRP A 13 17.35 11.02 14.82
N GLN A 14 18.51 10.38 14.93
CA GLN A 14 18.79 9.06 14.35
C GLN A 14 17.91 7.97 14.97
N GLU A 15 17.65 8.04 16.28
CA GLU A 15 16.79 7.09 16.99
C GLU A 15 15.35 7.24 16.53
N VAL A 16 14.88 8.50 16.42
CA VAL A 16 13.55 8.82 15.89
C VAL A 16 13.39 8.34 14.44
N ALA A 17 14.40 8.56 13.60
CA ALA A 17 14.40 8.09 12.22
C ALA A 17 14.42 6.55 12.12
N ALA A 18 15.15 5.88 13.02
CA ALA A 18 15.17 4.42 13.10
C ALA A 18 13.82 3.84 13.55
N ASP A 19 13.15 4.48 14.50
CA ASP A 19 11.78 4.12 14.92
C ASP A 19 10.79 4.23 13.76
N GLY A 20 10.83 5.34 13.02
CA GLY A 20 9.99 5.55 11.84
C GLY A 20 10.24 4.48 10.77
N ARG A 21 11.51 4.14 10.51
CA ARG A 21 11.88 3.08 9.56
C ARG A 21 11.36 1.71 9.99
N ARG A 22 11.55 1.33 11.26
CA ARG A 22 11.02 0.07 11.82
C ARG A 22 9.51 -0.01 11.68
N HIS A 23 8.81 1.09 11.94
CA HIS A 23 7.36 1.15 11.78
C HIS A 23 6.93 0.90 10.32
N TRP A 24 7.62 1.51 9.34
CA TRP A 24 7.37 1.25 7.92
C TRP A 24 7.65 -0.19 7.53
N ASP A 25 8.82 -0.72 7.90
CA ASP A 25 9.19 -2.11 7.58
C ASP A 25 8.14 -3.08 8.15
N THR A 26 7.67 -2.83 9.37
CA THR A 26 6.63 -3.64 10.03
C THR A 26 5.28 -3.54 9.31
N THR A 27 4.85 -2.33 8.95
CA THR A 27 3.54 -2.11 8.31
C THR A 27 3.51 -2.59 6.87
N ILE A 28 4.62 -2.45 6.13
CA ILE A 28 4.79 -2.97 4.77
C ILE A 28 4.83 -4.50 4.77
N ALA A 29 5.54 -5.12 5.72
CA ALA A 29 5.60 -6.58 5.84
C ALA A 29 4.24 -7.22 6.17
N ALA A 30 3.31 -6.46 6.75
CA ALA A 30 1.96 -6.89 7.08
C ALA A 30 0.94 -6.71 5.93
N ILE A 31 1.36 -6.19 4.78
CA ILE A 31 0.49 -6.00 3.62
C ILE A 31 0.25 -7.33 2.89
N GLU A 32 -0.99 -7.55 2.48
CA GLU A 32 -1.39 -8.65 1.59
C GLU A 32 -2.06 -8.12 0.31
N PRO A 33 -1.64 -8.56 -0.90
CA PRO A 33 -0.51 -9.49 -1.15
C PRO A 33 0.85 -8.84 -0.83
N PRO A 34 1.88 -9.63 -0.48
CA PRO A 34 3.19 -9.10 -0.09
C PRO A 34 3.82 -8.32 -1.25
N SER A 35 4.43 -7.17 -0.93
CA SER A 35 5.11 -6.39 -1.97
C SER A 35 6.34 -7.13 -2.48
N PRO A 36 6.71 -6.93 -3.76
CA PRO A 36 7.97 -7.42 -4.28
C PRO A 36 9.14 -6.82 -3.50
N GLU A 37 10.22 -7.60 -3.37
CA GLU A 37 11.48 -7.12 -2.84
C GLU A 37 12.27 -6.41 -3.95
N ILE A 38 12.74 -5.21 -3.63
CA ILE A 38 13.59 -4.41 -4.52
C ILE A 38 14.92 -4.17 -3.82
N ASN A 39 16.02 -4.22 -4.57
CA ASN A 39 17.34 -3.89 -4.03
C ASN A 39 17.32 -2.47 -3.46
N ALA A 40 17.79 -2.31 -2.22
CA ALA A 40 17.81 -1.03 -1.50
C ALA A 40 18.63 0.06 -2.22
N ILE A 41 19.56 -0.34 -3.09
CA ILE A 41 20.25 0.53 -4.03
C ILE A 41 19.69 0.22 -5.40
N LEU A 42 18.80 1.08 -5.89
CA LEU A 42 18.37 1.01 -7.28
C LEU A 42 19.57 1.38 -8.17
N PRO A 43 20.01 0.51 -9.08
CA PRO A 43 21.18 0.78 -9.92
C PRO A 43 20.93 1.94 -10.92
N ASN A 44 19.67 2.30 -11.14
CA ASN A 44 19.25 3.39 -12.00
C ASN A 44 18.31 4.32 -11.20
N PRO A 45 18.55 5.65 -11.17
CA PRO A 45 17.63 6.60 -10.53
C PRO A 45 16.26 6.67 -11.20
N ASN A 46 16.11 6.18 -12.43
CA ASN A 46 14.83 6.11 -13.12
C ASN A 46 13.95 5.00 -12.54
N THR A 47 12.92 5.41 -11.79
CA THR A 47 11.94 4.53 -11.15
C THR A 47 10.73 4.18 -12.03
N ILE A 48 10.54 4.86 -13.17
CA ILE A 48 9.40 4.65 -14.08
C ILE A 48 9.25 3.17 -14.50
N PRO A 49 10.31 2.42 -14.84
CA PRO A 49 10.17 1.03 -15.28
C PRO A 49 9.82 0.05 -14.17
N LEU A 50 9.91 0.45 -12.89
CA LEU A 50 9.76 -0.47 -11.76
C LEU A 50 8.36 -1.08 -11.69
N ALA A 51 7.31 -0.31 -12.00
CA ALA A 51 5.93 -0.81 -12.03
C ALA A 51 5.81 -2.02 -12.96
N LYS A 52 6.20 -1.86 -14.24
CA LYS A 52 6.17 -2.94 -15.24
C LYS A 52 7.11 -4.11 -14.94
N LYS A 53 8.15 -3.88 -14.14
CA LYS A 53 9.13 -4.91 -13.78
C LYS A 53 8.64 -5.81 -12.64
N TYR A 54 7.89 -5.26 -11.69
CA TYR A 54 7.60 -5.93 -10.42
C TYR A 54 6.11 -6.17 -10.16
N LEU A 55 5.21 -5.45 -10.84
CA LEU A 55 3.77 -5.59 -10.66
C LEU A 55 3.17 -6.50 -11.73
N THR A 56 2.08 -7.15 -11.36
CA THR A 56 1.24 -7.94 -12.26
C THR A 56 0.46 -7.04 -13.22
N VAL A 57 -0.06 -7.64 -14.30
CA VAL A 57 -0.89 -6.91 -15.28
C VAL A 57 -2.16 -6.38 -14.63
N GLU A 58 -2.73 -7.12 -13.69
CA GLU A 58 -3.95 -6.77 -12.97
C GLU A 58 -3.72 -5.60 -11.99
N GLU A 59 -2.59 -5.59 -11.28
CA GLU A 59 -2.19 -4.48 -10.42
C GLU A 59 -1.96 -3.20 -11.25
N ILE A 60 -1.24 -3.32 -12.37
CA ILE A 60 -1.02 -2.20 -13.29
C ILE A 60 -2.35 -1.68 -13.81
N ALA A 61 -3.21 -2.56 -14.34
CA ALA A 61 -4.52 -2.19 -14.86
C ALA A 61 -5.39 -1.50 -13.81
N THR A 62 -5.34 -1.97 -12.55
CA THR A 62 -6.06 -1.32 -11.44
C THR A 62 -5.53 0.10 -11.20
N THR A 63 -4.22 0.28 -11.16
CA THR A 63 -3.59 1.59 -10.88
C THR A 63 -3.65 2.58 -12.05
N GLU A 64 -3.76 2.10 -13.28
CA GLU A 64 -3.85 2.91 -14.50
C GLU A 64 -5.31 3.18 -14.93
N SER A 65 -6.30 2.61 -14.23
CA SER A 65 -7.72 2.88 -14.47
C SER A 65 -8.16 4.24 -13.92
N CYS A 66 -9.08 4.89 -14.63
CA CYS A 66 -9.74 6.10 -14.13
C CYS A 66 -10.61 5.79 -12.90
N ALA A 67 -10.70 6.74 -11.97
CA ALA A 67 -11.47 6.55 -10.74
C ALA A 67 -12.96 6.35 -11.03
N GLU A 68 -13.49 7.03 -12.06
CA GLU A 68 -14.86 6.93 -12.53
C GLU A 68 -15.19 5.50 -12.98
N ASP A 69 -14.29 4.87 -13.75
CA ASP A 69 -14.46 3.49 -14.22
C ASP A 69 -14.41 2.49 -13.07
N LEU A 70 -13.50 2.72 -12.12
CA LEU A 70 -13.39 1.88 -10.91
C LEU A 70 -14.66 1.99 -10.06
N VAL A 71 -15.21 3.19 -9.88
CA VAL A 71 -16.46 3.40 -9.12
C VAL A 71 -17.63 2.69 -9.80
N VAL A 72 -17.74 2.76 -11.12
CA VAL A 72 -18.77 2.01 -11.87
C VAL A 72 -18.60 0.51 -11.65
N GLN A 73 -17.39 -0.04 -11.81
CA GLN A 73 -17.12 -1.46 -11.61
C GLN A 73 -17.38 -1.94 -10.18
N LEU A 74 -17.06 -1.11 -9.18
CA LEU A 74 -17.36 -1.37 -7.77
C LEU A 74 -18.87 -1.37 -7.52
N SER A 75 -19.60 -0.36 -8.02
CA SER A 75 -21.06 -0.28 -7.84
C SER A 75 -21.81 -1.42 -8.53
N ASP A 76 -21.36 -1.82 -9.72
CA ASP A 76 -21.87 -2.97 -10.46
C ASP A 76 -21.46 -4.31 -9.81
N GLY A 77 -20.53 -4.30 -8.85
CA GLY A 77 -19.94 -5.50 -8.24
C GLY A 77 -19.13 -6.37 -9.20
N LYS A 78 -18.69 -5.81 -10.32
CA LYS A 78 -17.71 -6.44 -11.23
C LYS A 78 -16.32 -6.47 -10.60
N LEU A 79 -16.03 -5.49 -9.75
CA LEU A 79 -14.84 -5.39 -8.93
C LEU A 79 -15.28 -5.34 -7.45
N SER A 80 -14.65 -6.12 -6.58
CA SER A 80 -14.87 -5.98 -5.14
C SER A 80 -13.93 -4.93 -4.55
N SER A 81 -14.35 -4.28 -3.47
CA SER A 81 -13.53 -3.36 -2.68
C SER A 81 -12.26 -4.05 -2.17
N THR A 82 -12.35 -5.32 -1.77
CA THR A 82 -11.18 -6.11 -1.35
C THR A 82 -10.20 -6.32 -2.50
N THR A 83 -10.68 -6.65 -3.70
CA THR A 83 -9.81 -6.83 -4.86
C THR A 83 -9.18 -5.51 -5.29
N ALA A 84 -9.97 -4.42 -5.37
CA ALA A 84 -9.46 -3.08 -5.68
C ALA A 84 -8.39 -2.65 -4.67
N MET A 85 -8.67 -2.82 -3.38
CA MET A 85 -7.73 -2.51 -2.30
C MET A 85 -6.41 -3.27 -2.47
N LYS A 86 -6.45 -4.59 -2.70
CA LYS A 86 -5.24 -5.40 -2.93
C LYS A 86 -4.45 -4.89 -4.15
N GLY A 87 -5.16 -4.53 -5.22
CA GLY A 87 -4.59 -3.98 -6.44
C GLY A 87 -3.85 -2.65 -6.24
N PHE A 88 -4.23 -1.83 -5.26
CA PHE A 88 -3.51 -0.58 -4.94
C PHE A 88 -2.43 -0.74 -3.86
N LEU A 89 -2.60 -1.69 -2.93
CA LEU A 89 -1.75 -1.77 -1.74
C LEU A 89 -0.32 -2.27 -2.05
N CYS A 90 -0.18 -3.26 -2.95
CA CYS A 90 1.13 -3.74 -3.40
C CYS A 90 1.90 -2.68 -4.23
N PRO A 91 1.29 -2.03 -5.24
CA PRO A 91 1.93 -0.91 -5.94
C PRO A 91 2.32 0.26 -5.03
N ALA A 92 1.49 0.57 -4.02
CA ALA A 92 1.79 1.58 -3.02
C ALA A 92 3.06 1.21 -2.22
N ALA A 93 3.18 -0.04 -1.77
CA ALA A 93 4.37 -0.50 -1.07
C ALA A 93 5.64 -0.41 -1.96
N LEU A 94 5.54 -0.79 -3.24
CA LEU A 94 6.64 -0.63 -4.20
C LEU A 94 7.03 0.85 -4.39
N ALA A 95 6.04 1.73 -4.58
CA ALA A 95 6.26 3.16 -4.73
C ALA A 95 6.94 3.76 -3.48
N ARG A 96 6.54 3.33 -2.28
CA ARG A 96 7.19 3.72 -1.03
C ARG A 96 8.66 3.31 -1.02
N LYS A 97 8.96 2.04 -1.30
CA LYS A 97 10.35 1.53 -1.31
C LYS A 97 11.23 2.29 -2.32
N ALA A 98 10.67 2.69 -3.47
CA ALA A 98 11.42 3.37 -4.53
C ALA A 98 11.54 4.89 -4.37
N THR A 99 10.54 5.56 -3.79
CA THR A 99 10.42 7.04 -3.84
C THR A 99 10.17 7.70 -2.48
N THR A 100 9.94 6.92 -1.42
CA THR A 100 9.66 7.46 -0.07
C THR A 100 8.41 8.35 -0.01
N CYS A 101 7.42 8.16 -0.90
CA CYS A 101 6.25 9.05 -1.01
C CYS A 101 5.11 8.79 0.00
N ILE A 102 5.00 7.58 0.57
CA ILE A 102 3.85 7.20 1.43
C ILE A 102 4.24 7.11 2.91
N THR A 103 3.73 8.00 3.75
CA THR A 103 4.17 8.08 5.16
C THR A 103 3.69 6.92 6.03
N GLU A 104 2.51 6.35 5.81
CA GLU A 104 1.96 5.30 6.68
C GLU A 104 1.10 4.31 5.89
N PHE A 105 1.16 3.04 6.27
CA PHE A 105 0.26 1.99 5.80
C PHE A 105 -0.59 1.49 6.97
N HIS A 106 -1.86 1.20 6.69
CA HIS A 106 -2.80 0.68 7.69
C HIS A 106 -3.20 -0.78 7.39
N PRO A 107 -2.36 -1.76 7.73
CA PRO A 107 -2.56 -3.16 7.34
C PRO A 107 -3.79 -3.83 7.99
N SER A 108 -4.32 -3.32 9.12
CA SER A 108 -5.56 -3.82 9.71
C SER A 108 -6.80 -3.08 9.17
N ARG A 109 -6.78 -1.75 9.23
CA ARG A 109 -7.93 -0.89 8.90
C ARG A 109 -8.33 -0.99 7.44
N THR A 110 -7.35 -1.11 6.54
CA THR A 110 -7.59 -1.10 5.09
C THR A 110 -8.34 -2.36 4.64
N PRO A 111 -7.90 -3.60 4.98
CA PRO A 111 -8.68 -4.82 4.73
C PRO A 111 -10.03 -4.86 5.43
N GLU A 112 -10.11 -4.43 6.70
CA GLU A 112 -11.38 -4.40 7.45
C GLU A 112 -12.41 -3.52 6.75
N ARG A 113 -11.99 -2.33 6.29
CA ARG A 113 -12.89 -1.41 5.59
C ARG A 113 -13.32 -1.96 4.23
N ALA A 114 -12.39 -2.55 3.48
CA ALA A 114 -12.70 -3.13 2.18
C ALA A 114 -13.71 -4.29 2.31
N GLY A 115 -13.48 -5.20 3.26
CA GLY A 115 -14.41 -6.31 3.53
C GLY A 115 -15.78 -5.83 4.01
N PHE A 116 -15.83 -4.80 4.86
CA PHE A 116 -17.09 -4.17 5.26
C PHE A 116 -17.89 -3.65 4.05
N LEU A 117 -17.22 -2.97 3.11
CA LEU A 117 -17.87 -2.41 1.92
C LEU A 117 -18.41 -3.50 0.99
N ASP A 118 -17.68 -4.60 0.83
CA ASP A 118 -18.14 -5.75 0.03
C ASP A 118 -19.41 -6.39 0.62
N VAL A 119 -19.43 -6.58 1.94
CA VAL A 119 -20.61 -7.09 2.67
C VAL A 119 -21.77 -6.10 2.55
N TYR A 120 -21.51 -4.80 2.71
CA TYR A 120 -22.52 -3.76 2.62
C TYR A 120 -23.17 -3.73 1.23
N LEU A 121 -22.37 -3.73 0.17
CA LEU A 121 -22.88 -3.72 -1.20
C LEU A 121 -23.73 -4.95 -1.50
N THR A 122 -23.32 -6.13 -1.02
CA THR A 122 -24.08 -7.37 -1.21
C THR A 122 -25.44 -7.34 -0.50
N LYS A 123 -25.53 -6.70 0.68
CA LYS A 123 -26.77 -6.56 1.45
C LYS A 123 -27.74 -5.51 0.93
N HIS A 124 -27.24 -4.51 0.20
CA HIS A 124 -28.00 -3.31 -0.17
C HIS A 124 -28.03 -3.04 -1.69
N LYS A 125 -27.73 -4.05 -2.50
CA LYS A 125 -27.85 -4.00 -3.95
C LYS A 125 -29.28 -4.21 -4.42
#